data_AF-A0A3B3BF94-F1
#
_entry.id   AF-A0A3B3BF94-F1
#
_cell.length_a   1.000
_cell.length_b   1.000
_cell.length_c   1.000
_cell.angle_alpha   90.00
_cell.angle_beta   90.00
_cell.angle_gamma   90.00
#
_symmetry.space_group_name_H-M   'P 1'
#
loop_
_entity.id
_entity.type
_entity.pdbx_description
1 polymer ?
#
loop_
_entity_poly.entity_id
_entity_poly.type
_entity_poly.pdbx_seq_one_letter_code
_entity_poly.pdbx_strand_id
1 'polypeptide(L)'
;MLGVRPSPCEEERRVAMETSSVFVPTCESGGSFSPAQCQQGGQCWCVDPSGREVPGSRRLGPPPACGEELLLSSSSSVVLL
;
A
#
# COMPACT_ATOMS: atom_id res chain seq x y z
N MET A 1 -23.98 6.17 -20.77
CA MET A 1 -23.17 5.27 -19.93
C MET A 1 -21.95 6.08 -19.51
N LEU A 2 -21.82 6.44 -18.24
CA LEU A 2 -20.68 7.26 -17.79
C LEU A 2 -19.41 6.43 -17.98
N GLY A 3 -18.56 6.83 -18.93
CA GLY A 3 -17.27 6.22 -19.17
C GLY A 3 -16.35 6.52 -17.99
N VAL A 4 -16.35 5.63 -17.00
CA VAL A 4 -15.40 5.70 -15.88
C VAL A 4 -14.04 5.38 -16.48
N ARG A 5 -13.16 6.39 -16.52
CA ARG A 5 -11.76 6.20 -16.90
C ARG A 5 -11.08 5.45 -15.76
N PRO A 6 -10.37 4.34 -16.03
CA PRO A 6 -9.68 3.62 -14.98
C PRO A 6 -8.60 4.49 -14.35
N SER A 7 -8.40 4.33 -13.05
CA SER A 7 -7.33 5.01 -12.33
C SER A 7 -5.97 4.40 -12.70
N PRO A 8 -4.84 5.10 -12.40
CA PRO A 8 -3.51 4.53 -12.57
C PRO A 8 -3.34 3.18 -11.88
N CYS A 9 -3.82 3.05 -10.63
CA CYS A 9 -3.75 1.79 -9.89
C CYS A 9 -4.57 0.67 -10.55
N GLU A 10 -5.77 0.99 -11.04
CA GLU A 10 -6.64 -0.01 -11.68
C GLU A 10 -6.04 -0.54 -12.98
N GLU A 11 -5.41 0.35 -13.76
CA GLU A 11 -4.73 -0.02 -15.00
C GLU A 11 -3.50 -0.89 -14.71
N GLU A 12 -2.67 -0.51 -13.75
CA GLU A 12 -1.52 -1.33 -13.34
C GLU A 12 -1.96 -2.70 -12.79
N ARG A 13 -3.03 -2.74 -11.98
CA ARG A 13 -3.60 -3.98 -11.47
C ARG A 13 -4.05 -4.90 -12.60
N ARG A 14 -4.71 -4.34 -13.63
CA ARG A 14 -5.17 -5.10 -14.80
C ARG A 14 -3.99 -5.70 -15.55
N VAL A 15 -2.97 -4.91 -15.84
CA VAL A 15 -1.76 -5.37 -16.54
C VAL A 15 -1.01 -6.43 -15.71
N ALA A 16 -0.88 -6.22 -14.40
CA ALA A 16 -0.25 -7.18 -13.49
C ALA A 16 -0.99 -8.52 -13.44
N MET A 17 -2.33 -8.49 -13.44
CA MET A 17 -3.16 -9.70 -13.51
C MET A 17 -3.03 -10.41 -14.86
N GLU A 18 -3.07 -9.66 -15.97
CA GLU A 18 -2.95 -10.20 -17.33
C GLU A 18 -1.59 -10.87 -17.56
N THR A 19 -0.52 -10.29 -17.00
CA THR A 19 0.85 -10.81 -17.11
C THR A 19 1.21 -11.84 -16.04
N SER A 20 0.29 -12.18 -15.13
CA SER A 20 0.56 -13.08 -13.99
C SER A 20 1.77 -12.63 -13.16
N SER A 21 1.89 -11.32 -12.94
CA SER A 21 2.95 -10.72 -12.12
C SER A 21 2.91 -11.24 -10.68
N VAL A 22 4.08 -11.40 -10.07
CA VAL A 22 4.23 -11.70 -8.64
C VAL A 22 3.70 -10.58 -7.74
N PHE A 23 3.60 -9.37 -8.28
CA PHE A 23 3.05 -8.21 -7.58
C PHE A 23 1.81 -7.69 -8.33
N VAL A 24 0.69 -7.63 -7.61
CA VAL A 24 -0.57 -7.04 -8.08
C VAL A 24 -0.94 -5.92 -7.11
N PRO A 25 -0.96 -4.64 -7.54
CA PRO A 25 -1.24 -3.54 -6.63
C PRO A 25 -2.68 -3.58 -6.12
N THR A 26 -2.84 -3.21 -4.85
CA THR A 26 -4.14 -3.01 -4.20
C THR A 26 -4.54 -1.54 -4.34
N CYS A 27 -5.77 -1.30 -4.77
CA CYS A 27 -6.29 0.05 -5.01
C CYS A 27 -7.34 0.41 -3.95
N GLU A 28 -7.37 1.67 -3.56
CA GLU A 28 -8.45 2.23 -2.74
C GLU A 28 -9.65 2.64 -3.60
N SER A 29 -10.79 2.90 -2.94
CA SER A 29 -12.04 3.32 -3.60
C SER A 29 -11.91 4.62 -4.41
N GLY A 30 -10.94 5.49 -4.09
CA GLY A 30 -10.64 6.71 -4.84
C GLY A 30 -9.77 6.48 -6.08
N GLY A 31 -9.37 5.24 -6.37
CA GLY A 31 -8.46 4.91 -7.47
C GLY A 31 -6.98 5.11 -7.16
N SER A 32 -6.64 5.56 -5.94
CA SER A 32 -5.28 5.64 -5.42
C SER A 32 -4.72 4.26 -5.05
N PHE A 33 -3.41 4.16 -4.89
CA PHE A 33 -2.79 2.95 -4.36
C PHE A 33 -3.04 2.85 -2.85
N SER A 34 -3.41 1.66 -2.38
CA SER A 34 -3.47 1.34 -0.95
C SER A 34 -2.11 1.61 -0.31
N PRO A 35 -2.04 2.30 0.84
CA PRO A 35 -0.78 2.72 1.43
C PRO A 35 0.09 1.52 1.84
N ALA A 36 -0.51 0.37 2.14
CA ALA A 36 0.19 -0.90 2.28
C ALA A 36 -0.01 -1.77 1.03
N GLN A 37 1.10 -2.28 0.48
CA GLN A 37 1.14 -3.16 -0.68
C GLN A 37 1.85 -4.47 -0.32
N CYS A 38 1.38 -5.58 -0.88
CA CYS A 38 1.97 -6.91 -0.64
C CYS A 38 2.11 -7.68 -1.96
N GLN A 39 3.22 -8.38 -2.14
CA GLN A 39 3.44 -9.28 -3.27
C GLN A 39 3.33 -10.76 -2.87
N GLN A 40 3.20 -11.64 -3.86
CA GLN A 40 3.39 -13.07 -3.67
C GLN A 40 4.79 -13.34 -3.11
N GLY A 41 4.86 -14.23 -2.11
CA GLY A 41 6.08 -14.45 -1.33
C GLY A 41 6.11 -13.69 0.00
N GLY A 42 5.04 -12.94 0.33
CA GLY A 42 4.81 -12.41 1.67
C GLY A 42 5.67 -11.19 2.02
N GLN A 43 6.21 -10.49 1.01
CA GLN A 43 6.82 -9.18 1.21
C GLN A 43 5.76 -8.11 1.10
N CYS A 44 5.72 -7.21 2.07
CA CYS A 44 4.86 -6.05 2.10
C CYS A 44 5.67 -4.77 2.33
N TRP A 45 5.21 -3.65 1.80
CA TRP A 45 5.85 -2.34 1.92
C TRP A 45 4.81 -1.22 1.94
N CYS A 46 5.24 -0.02 2.34
CA CYS A 46 4.41 1.17 2.23
C CYS A 46 4.61 1.84 0.88
N VAL A 47 3.55 2.42 0.33
CA VAL A 47 3.59 3.26 -0.87
C VAL A 47 2.91 4.60 -0.62
N ASP A 48 3.27 5.59 -1.44
CA ASP A 48 2.52 6.83 -1.56
C ASP A 48 1.22 6.64 -2.39
N PRO A 49 0.32 7.64 -2.45
CA PRO A 49 -0.92 7.55 -3.25
C PRO A 49 -0.69 7.35 -4.75
N SER A 50 0.54 7.54 -5.25
CA SER A 50 0.96 7.30 -6.64
C SER A 50 1.57 5.91 -6.85
N GLY A 51 1.67 5.08 -5.81
CA GLY A 51 2.20 3.72 -5.86
C GLY A 51 3.71 3.62 -5.67
N ARG A 52 4.41 4.71 -5.35
CA ARG A 52 5.86 4.67 -5.12
C ARG A 52 6.17 4.13 -3.75
N GLU A 53 7.02 3.11 -3.70
CA GLU A 53 7.50 2.52 -2.46
C GLU A 53 8.23 3.54 -1.57
N VAL A 54 7.86 3.56 -0.29
CA VAL A 54 8.57 4.28 0.76
C VAL A 54 9.87 3.52 1.07
N PRO A 55 11.05 4.13 0.87
CA PRO A 55 12.33 3.46 1.09
C PRO A 55 12.44 2.88 2.51
N GLY A 56 12.91 1.64 2.62
CA GLY A 56 13.12 0.97 3.92
C GLY A 56 11.86 0.40 4.58
N SER A 57 10.68 0.52 3.95
CA SER A 57 9.42 -0.03 4.48
C SER A 57 9.18 -1.51 4.15
N ARG A 58 9.92 -2.05 3.17
CA ARG A 58 9.76 -3.43 2.69
C ARG A 58 10.20 -4.45 3.72
N ARG A 59 9.30 -5.36 4.07
CA ARG A 59 9.50 -6.40 5.08
C ARG A 59 8.75 -7.68 4.72
N LEU A 60 9.22 -8.81 5.25
CA LEU A 60 8.49 -10.08 5.21
C LEU A 60 7.45 -10.14 6.32
N GLY A 61 6.29 -10.74 6.01
CA GLY A 61 5.22 -10.99 6.96
C GLY A 61 4.07 -9.98 6.83
N PRO A 62 3.39 -9.61 7.94
CA PRO A 62 2.19 -8.79 7.86
C PRO A 62 2.48 -7.38 7.34
N PRO A 63 1.49 -6.76 6.66
CA PRO A 63 1.64 -5.43 6.09
C PRO A 63 2.04 -4.40 7.16
N PRO A 64 2.98 -3.49 6.83
CA PRO A 64 3.31 -2.39 7.74
C PRO A 64 2.10 -1.47 7.93
N ALA A 65 2.05 -0.79 9.08
CA ALA A 65 1.09 0.28 9.32
C ALA A 65 1.51 1.51 8.49
N CYS A 66 0.89 1.66 7.32
CA CYS A 66 1.19 2.72 6.36
C CYS A 66 0.11 3.80 6.45
N GLY A 67 0.45 4.94 7.04
CA GLY A 67 -0.48 6.05 7.28
C GLY A 67 -1.06 6.00 8.70
N GLU A 68 -0.78 7.07 9.46
CA GLU A 68 -1.23 7.31 10.84
C GLU A 68 -1.16 6.06 11.71
N GLU A 69 0.05 5.66 12.15
CA GLU A 69 0.34 5.89 13.55
C GLU A 69 1.86 5.94 13.88
N LEU A 70 2.49 7.10 13.61
CA LEU A 70 3.49 7.71 14.53
C LEU A 70 2.81 8.29 15.81
N LEU A 71 1.50 8.10 15.95
CA LEU A 71 0.67 8.50 17.08
C LEU A 71 0.65 7.48 18.26
N LEU A 72 1.05 6.20 18.09
CA LEU A 72 1.26 5.20 19.17
C LEU A 72 2.73 5.16 19.55
N SER A 73 3.64 5.65 18.69
CA SER A 73 4.95 6.12 19.16
C SER A 73 4.87 7.43 19.94
N SER A 74 3.69 8.06 20.05
CA SER A 74 3.44 9.18 20.98
C SER A 74 2.66 8.77 22.23
N SER A 75 2.16 7.53 22.31
CA SER A 75 1.58 6.96 23.55
C SER A 75 2.46 5.86 24.15
N SER A 76 3.77 6.05 24.10
CA SER A 76 4.72 5.42 25.03
C SER A 76 5.68 6.46 25.60
N SER A 77 5.10 7.47 26.26
CA SER A 77 5.73 8.21 27.37
C SER A 77 4.66 9.00 28.13
N VAL A 78 3.76 8.29 28.81
CA VAL A 78 3.27 8.77 30.11
C VAL A 78 3.38 7.62 31.12
N VAL A 79 4.63 7.22 31.38
CA VAL A 79 5.00 6.68 32.69
C VAL A 79 6.15 7.54 33.19
N LEU A 80 5.82 8.70 33.79
CA LEU A 80 6.57 9.24 34.94
C LEU A 80 5.82 10.45 35.56
N LEU A 81 5.08 10.17 36.64
CA LEU A 81 5.04 10.83 37.96
C LEU A 81 3.71 10.51 38.66
#